data_AF-A0A433I4Y1-F1
#
_entry.id   AF-A0A433I4Y1-F1
#
_cell.length_a   1.000
_cell.length_b   1.000
_cell.length_c   1.000
_cell.angle_alpha   90.00
_cell.angle_beta   90.00
_cell.angle_gamma   90.00
#
_symmetry.space_group_name_H-M   'P 1'
#
loop_
_entity.id
_entity.type
_entity.pdbx_description
1 polymer ?
#
loop_
_entity_poly.entity_id
_entity_poly.type
_entity_poly.pdbx_seq_one_letter_code
_entity_poly.pdbx_strand_id
1 'polypeptide(L)'
;MSEKNIERTPSAYAYPLLIKQLLSNPVRQFPNQEIVYGDFKRQTYRDLGERVSRLASGLAGLGVKRGDTVAVMDWDSHRYLEAFFAVPMMGAVLHTINIRLSPEQILYTINHAEDDVILVNTEFLPILETIRDRIEPVKKLVLLDDTGQTPATTLDISTEYEDLLAAGDADYKFPDFAEDTRATTFYTTGTTGLPKGVYFSHRQLVLHTLATRAALAGTGQGRF
;
A
#
# COMPACT_ATOMS: atom_id res chain seq x y z
N MET A 1 -19.19 18.62 -30.44
CA MET A 1 -20.15 19.16 -29.45
C MET A 1 -19.33 19.71 -28.31
N SER A 2 -19.61 20.93 -27.83
CA SER A 2 -18.95 21.47 -26.64
C SER A 2 -19.56 20.79 -25.41
N GLU A 3 -18.71 20.19 -24.57
CA GLU A 3 -19.11 19.59 -23.30
C GLU A 3 -19.66 20.68 -22.37
N LYS A 4 -20.84 20.45 -21.78
CA LYS A 4 -21.43 21.34 -20.77
C LYS A 4 -20.93 20.92 -19.38
N ASN A 5 -19.69 21.26 -19.07
CA ASN A 5 -19.09 20.95 -17.77
C ASN A 5 -19.69 21.82 -16.65
N ILE A 6 -19.73 21.27 -15.44
CA ILE A 6 -20.19 22.01 -14.25
C ILE A 6 -19.16 23.10 -13.93
N GLU A 7 -19.58 24.37 -14.01
CA GLU A 7 -18.78 25.49 -13.52
C GLU A 7 -18.80 25.49 -11.99
N ARG A 8 -17.62 25.33 -11.38
CA ARG A 8 -17.47 25.35 -9.93
C ARG A 8 -17.14 26.76 -9.47
N THR A 9 -17.78 27.22 -8.40
CA THR A 9 -17.38 28.44 -7.69
C THR A 9 -15.93 28.31 -7.24
N PRO A 10 -15.11 29.39 -7.30
CA PRO A 10 -13.70 29.34 -6.87
C PRO A 10 -13.49 28.89 -5.41
N SER A 11 -14.48 29.07 -4.54
CA SER A 11 -14.45 28.62 -3.13
C SER A 11 -14.87 27.17 -2.93
N ALA A 12 -15.36 26.48 -3.97
CA ALA A 12 -15.82 25.11 -3.85
C ALA A 12 -14.63 24.16 -3.72
N TYR A 13 -14.54 23.47 -2.57
CA TYR A 13 -13.55 22.42 -2.40
C TYR A 13 -13.93 21.19 -3.24
N ALA A 14 -13.09 20.87 -4.22
CA ALA A 14 -13.23 19.67 -5.03
C ALA A 14 -12.74 18.46 -4.23
N TYR A 15 -13.65 17.73 -3.59
CA TYR A 15 -13.33 16.54 -2.79
C TYR A 15 -12.88 15.38 -3.71
N PRO A 16 -11.57 15.06 -3.83
CA PRO A 16 -11.05 14.13 -4.83
C PRO A 16 -11.27 12.68 -4.37
N LEU A 17 -11.55 11.71 -5.23
CA LEU A 17 -11.73 10.30 -4.85
C LEU A 17 -10.41 9.61 -4.47
N LEU A 18 -9.89 9.95 -3.29
CA LEU A 18 -8.65 9.42 -2.72
C LEU A 18 -8.92 8.30 -1.71
N ILE A 19 -8.02 7.31 -1.67
CA ILE A 19 -8.12 6.15 -0.76
C ILE A 19 -8.26 6.55 0.71
N LYS A 20 -7.64 7.68 1.13
CA LYS A 20 -7.74 8.20 2.50
C LYS A 20 -9.19 8.41 2.97
N GLN A 21 -10.09 8.65 2.03
CA GLN A 21 -11.49 8.91 2.32
C GLN A 21 -12.23 7.64 2.71
N LEU A 22 -11.80 6.48 2.21
CA LEU A 22 -12.32 5.17 2.59
C LEU A 22 -11.99 4.86 4.06
N LEU A 23 -10.80 5.24 4.55
CA LEU A 23 -10.36 4.99 5.92
C LEU A 23 -10.90 6.03 6.92
N SER A 24 -11.01 7.29 6.53
CA SER A 24 -11.42 8.37 7.45
C SER A 24 -12.78 8.15 8.11
N ASN A 25 -13.73 7.53 7.41
CA ASN A 25 -15.08 7.30 7.91
C ASN A 25 -15.11 6.23 9.03
N PRO A 26 -14.64 4.99 8.81
CA PRO A 26 -14.67 3.97 9.84
C PRO A 26 -13.84 4.34 11.07
N VAL A 27 -12.69 5.00 10.91
CA VAL A 27 -11.89 5.51 12.05
C VAL A 27 -12.70 6.50 12.90
N ARG A 28 -13.52 7.35 12.28
CA ARG A 28 -14.32 8.35 13.00
C ARG A 28 -15.61 7.78 13.60
N GLN A 29 -16.31 6.92 12.86
CA GLN A 29 -17.64 6.43 13.23
C GLN A 29 -17.60 5.17 14.09
N PHE A 30 -16.63 4.30 13.86
CA PHE A 30 -16.52 2.98 14.50
C PHE A 30 -15.11 2.76 15.06
N PRO A 31 -14.55 3.70 15.84
CA PRO A 31 -13.14 3.66 16.25
C PRO A 31 -12.78 2.41 17.05
N ASN A 32 -13.72 1.84 17.78
CA ASN A 32 -13.51 0.68 18.66
C ASN A 32 -13.96 -0.65 18.01
N GLN A 33 -14.45 -0.61 16.75
CA GLN A 33 -14.81 -1.83 16.03
C GLN A 33 -13.52 -2.61 15.71
N GLU A 34 -13.52 -3.89 16.04
CA GLU A 34 -12.37 -4.76 15.83
C GLU A 34 -12.19 -5.14 14.35
N ILE A 35 -10.93 -5.17 13.94
CA ILE A 35 -10.38 -5.77 12.74
C ILE A 35 -9.58 -6.98 13.21
N VAL A 36 -9.92 -8.16 12.69
CA VAL A 36 -9.34 -9.44 13.10
C VAL A 36 -8.53 -10.02 11.95
N TYR A 37 -7.25 -10.32 12.21
CA TYR A 37 -6.34 -10.96 11.29
C TYR A 37 -5.96 -12.35 11.83
N GLY A 38 -6.50 -13.39 11.20
CA GLY A 38 -6.40 -14.76 11.70
C GLY A 38 -6.85 -14.88 13.16
N ASP A 39 -6.23 -15.80 13.90
CA ASP A 39 -6.42 -15.90 15.36
C ASP A 39 -5.36 -15.13 16.15
N PHE A 40 -4.43 -14.45 15.46
CA PHE A 40 -3.18 -13.98 16.03
C PHE A 40 -3.14 -12.47 16.31
N LYS A 41 -3.88 -11.64 15.54
CA LYS A 41 -3.89 -10.19 15.74
C LYS A 41 -5.30 -9.62 15.70
N ARG A 42 -5.62 -8.83 16.72
CA ARG A 42 -6.83 -8.00 16.80
C ARG A 42 -6.40 -6.56 17.00
N GLN A 43 -7.01 -5.67 16.24
CA GLN A 43 -6.79 -4.24 16.39
C GLN A 43 -8.09 -3.50 16.09
N THR A 44 -8.27 -2.32 16.67
CA THR A 44 -9.44 -1.48 16.37
C THR A 44 -9.18 -0.60 15.15
N TYR A 45 -10.22 0.02 14.57
CA TYR A 45 -10.01 1.04 13.54
C TYR A 45 -9.18 2.23 14.05
N ARG A 46 -9.27 2.57 15.34
CA ARG A 46 -8.41 3.60 15.94
C ARG A 46 -6.95 3.19 15.85
N ASP A 47 -6.62 1.96 16.22
CA ASP A 47 -5.25 1.45 16.17
C ASP A 47 -4.73 1.41 14.73
N LEU A 48 -5.56 0.95 13.79
CA LEU A 48 -5.22 0.97 12.36
C LEU A 48 -4.94 2.40 11.89
N GLY A 49 -5.78 3.37 12.25
CA GLY A 49 -5.60 4.77 11.88
C GLY A 49 -4.27 5.35 12.38
N GLU A 50 -3.93 5.08 13.64
CA GLU A 50 -2.65 5.49 14.23
C GLU A 50 -1.46 4.81 13.52
N ARG A 51 -1.53 3.49 13.31
CA ARG A 51 -0.46 2.73 12.66
C ARG A 51 -0.24 3.15 11.21
N VAL A 52 -1.31 3.44 10.47
CA VAL A 52 -1.23 3.98 9.10
C VAL A 52 -0.52 5.34 9.07
N SER A 53 -0.83 6.25 10.01
CA SER A 53 -0.13 7.53 10.11
C SER A 53 1.35 7.34 10.45
N ARG A 54 1.66 6.48 11.43
CA ARG A 54 3.03 6.17 11.83
C ARG A 54 3.83 5.56 10.68
N LEU A 55 3.24 4.64 9.93
CA LEU A 55 3.88 4.03 8.76
C LEU A 55 4.21 5.07 7.70
N ALA A 56 3.26 5.93 7.35
CA ALA A 56 3.49 6.99 6.37
C ALA A 56 4.56 7.99 6.85
N SER A 57 4.55 8.35 8.12
CA SER A 57 5.58 9.20 8.73
C SER A 57 6.96 8.54 8.71
N GLY A 58 7.04 7.26 9.07
CA GLY A 58 8.28 6.51 9.08
C GLY A 58 8.86 6.39 7.67
N LEU A 59 8.04 6.01 6.69
CA LEU A 59 8.44 5.95 5.27
C LEU A 59 8.92 7.32 4.76
N ALA A 60 8.23 8.41 5.12
CA ALA A 60 8.70 9.76 4.81
C ALA A 60 10.06 10.08 5.47
N GLY A 61 10.28 9.61 6.71
CA GLY A 61 11.58 9.69 7.39
C GLY A 61 12.69 8.87 6.71
N LEU A 62 12.32 7.77 6.07
CA LEU A 62 13.20 7.02 5.16
C LEU A 62 13.38 7.71 3.80
N GLY A 63 12.75 8.85 3.56
CA GLY A 63 12.93 9.65 2.35
C GLY A 63 11.96 9.33 1.22
N VAL A 64 10.94 8.50 1.46
CA VAL A 64 9.87 8.23 0.48
C VAL A 64 9.09 9.50 0.20
N LYS A 65 8.90 9.80 -1.09
CA LYS A 65 8.19 10.96 -1.62
C LYS A 65 6.96 10.53 -2.42
N ARG A 66 6.19 11.51 -2.87
CA ARG A 66 5.09 11.26 -3.81
C ARG A 66 5.66 10.79 -5.15
N GLY A 67 5.05 9.77 -5.71
CA GLY A 67 5.48 9.15 -6.96
C GLY A 67 6.43 7.97 -6.78
N ASP A 68 7.19 7.93 -5.67
CA ASP A 68 8.07 6.82 -5.31
C ASP A 68 7.26 5.53 -5.14
N THR A 69 7.90 4.38 -5.39
CA THR A 69 7.29 3.07 -5.27
C THR A 69 7.75 2.37 -4.00
N VAL A 70 6.80 2.01 -3.13
CA VAL A 70 7.04 1.19 -1.94
C VAL A 70 6.49 -0.21 -2.21
N ALA A 71 7.38 -1.18 -2.26
CA ALA A 71 7.02 -2.57 -2.48
C ALA A 71 6.85 -3.33 -1.17
N VAL A 72 5.93 -4.29 -1.17
CA VAL A 72 5.69 -5.19 -0.06
C VAL A 72 5.90 -6.62 -0.54
N MET A 73 6.78 -7.33 0.15
CA MET A 73 7.10 -8.73 -0.03
C MET A 73 6.81 -9.44 1.29
N ASP A 74 5.54 -9.76 1.51
CA ASP A 74 5.01 -10.34 2.75
C ASP A 74 3.92 -11.36 2.42
N TRP A 75 3.48 -12.10 3.43
CA TRP A 75 2.24 -12.87 3.39
C TRP A 75 1.03 -11.95 3.41
N ASP A 76 -0.17 -12.49 3.18
CA ASP A 76 -1.42 -11.76 3.42
C ASP A 76 -1.49 -11.45 4.92
N SER A 77 -1.04 -10.26 5.33
CA SER A 77 -0.82 -9.87 6.73
C SER A 77 -1.53 -8.57 7.10
N HIS A 78 -1.59 -8.27 8.40
CA HIS A 78 -2.07 -6.96 8.88
C HIS A 78 -1.20 -5.79 8.36
N ARG A 79 0.11 -6.02 8.11
CA ARG A 79 1.03 -5.01 7.58
C ARG A 79 0.67 -4.64 6.15
N TYR A 80 0.13 -5.58 5.37
CA TYR A 80 -0.44 -5.28 4.06
C TYR A 80 -1.64 -4.33 4.16
N LEU A 81 -2.56 -4.56 5.10
CA LEU A 81 -3.69 -3.65 5.32
C LEU A 81 -3.20 -2.24 5.66
N GLU A 82 -2.21 -2.14 6.54
CA GLU A 82 -1.56 -0.88 6.90
C GLU A 82 -0.90 -0.21 5.67
N ALA A 83 -0.16 -0.97 4.84
CA ALA A 83 0.50 -0.48 3.64
C ALA A 83 -0.48 -0.06 2.52
N PHE A 84 -1.59 -0.79 2.34
CA PHE A 84 -2.68 -0.45 1.38
C PHE A 84 -3.27 0.93 1.63
N PHE A 85 -3.21 1.40 2.87
CA PHE A 85 -3.59 2.77 3.23
C PHE A 85 -2.40 3.70 3.25
N ALA A 86 -1.37 3.45 4.06
CA ALA A 86 -0.29 4.41 4.30
C ALA A 86 0.43 4.84 3.01
N VAL A 87 0.85 3.88 2.18
CA VAL A 87 1.65 4.14 0.98
C VAL A 87 0.87 4.95 -0.06
N PRO A 88 -0.33 4.53 -0.50
CA PRO A 88 -1.09 5.36 -1.43
C PRO A 88 -1.54 6.68 -0.81
N MET A 89 -1.93 6.71 0.47
CA MET A 89 -2.44 7.94 1.09
C MET A 89 -1.38 9.05 1.19
N MET A 90 -0.09 8.70 1.32
CA MET A 90 1.00 9.68 1.27
C MET A 90 1.34 10.11 -0.18
N GLY A 91 0.76 9.47 -1.19
CA GLY A 91 0.96 9.74 -2.61
C GLY A 91 2.08 8.92 -3.26
N ALA A 92 2.58 7.89 -2.58
CA ALA A 92 3.48 6.89 -3.13
C ALA A 92 2.69 5.73 -3.77
N VAL A 93 3.37 4.88 -4.52
CA VAL A 93 2.76 3.74 -5.23
C VAL A 93 3.02 2.47 -4.44
N LEU A 94 1.98 1.73 -4.09
CA LEU A 94 2.14 0.41 -3.46
C LEU A 94 2.37 -0.66 -4.53
N HIS A 95 3.53 -1.30 -4.51
CA HIS A 95 3.80 -2.49 -5.32
C HIS A 95 3.61 -3.76 -4.49
N THR A 96 2.67 -4.62 -4.89
CA THR A 96 2.47 -5.92 -4.22
C THR A 96 3.28 -7.01 -4.93
N ILE A 97 4.44 -7.36 -4.39
CA ILE A 97 5.32 -8.38 -5.01
C ILE A 97 4.69 -9.75 -4.85
N ASN A 98 4.50 -10.48 -5.95
CA ASN A 98 4.04 -11.85 -5.90
C ASN A 98 5.21 -12.79 -5.56
N ILE A 99 5.29 -13.18 -4.29
CA ILE A 99 6.34 -14.07 -3.74
C ILE A 99 6.35 -15.48 -4.36
N ARG A 100 5.33 -15.85 -5.15
CA ARG A 100 5.26 -17.14 -5.86
C ARG A 100 5.97 -17.12 -7.23
N LEU A 101 6.43 -15.95 -7.68
CA LEU A 101 7.19 -15.84 -8.92
C LEU A 101 8.61 -16.37 -8.74
N SER A 102 9.26 -16.74 -9.85
CA SER A 102 10.67 -17.11 -9.78
C SER A 102 11.53 -15.91 -9.36
N PRO A 103 12.71 -16.10 -8.75
CA PRO A 103 13.59 -15.00 -8.36
C PRO A 103 13.91 -14.03 -9.51
N GLU A 104 14.07 -14.54 -10.74
CA GLU A 104 14.28 -13.70 -11.94
C GLU A 104 13.05 -12.86 -12.30
N GLN A 105 11.85 -13.43 -12.16
CA GLN A 105 10.62 -12.67 -12.38
C GLN A 105 10.41 -11.63 -11.28
N ILE A 106 10.70 -11.96 -10.02
CA ILE A 106 10.66 -11.00 -8.90
C ILE A 106 11.62 -9.85 -9.19
N LEU A 107 12.88 -10.14 -9.51
CA LEU A 107 13.88 -9.13 -9.90
C LEU A 107 13.37 -8.23 -11.02
N TYR A 108 12.81 -8.82 -12.09
CA TYR A 108 12.23 -8.06 -13.18
C TYR A 108 11.11 -7.12 -12.69
N THR A 109 10.18 -7.61 -11.86
CA THR A 109 9.07 -6.77 -11.36
C THR A 109 9.55 -5.64 -10.47
N ILE A 110 10.56 -5.90 -9.63
CA ILE A 110 11.14 -4.88 -8.75
C ILE A 110 11.81 -3.78 -9.57
N ASN A 111 12.60 -4.15 -10.59
CA ASN A 111 13.29 -3.17 -11.43
C ASN A 111 12.30 -2.43 -12.34
N HIS A 112 11.31 -3.11 -12.93
CA HIS A 112 10.31 -2.49 -13.80
C HIS A 112 9.33 -1.59 -13.03
N ALA A 113 9.07 -1.87 -11.75
CA ALA A 113 8.26 -1.01 -10.88
C ALA A 113 9.04 0.18 -10.31
N GLU A 114 10.37 0.17 -10.46
CA GLU A 114 11.28 1.16 -9.89
C GLU A 114 11.09 1.26 -8.36
N ASP A 115 11.08 0.12 -7.68
CA ASP A 115 10.85 0.06 -6.22
C ASP A 115 11.94 0.82 -5.45
N ASP A 116 11.56 1.86 -4.70
CA ASP A 116 12.45 2.71 -3.88
C ASP A 116 12.70 2.14 -2.47
N VAL A 117 11.69 1.47 -1.92
CA VAL A 117 11.71 0.83 -0.61
C VAL A 117 11.01 -0.51 -0.70
N ILE A 118 11.59 -1.56 -0.12
CA ILE A 118 10.97 -2.88 -0.02
C ILE A 118 10.74 -3.22 1.46
N LEU A 119 9.48 -3.44 1.81
CA LEU A 119 9.05 -4.03 3.07
C LEU A 119 9.10 -5.54 2.88
N VAL A 120 10.05 -6.22 3.51
CA VAL A 120 10.32 -7.65 3.26
C VAL A 120 10.20 -8.47 4.53
N ASN A 121 9.36 -9.51 4.47
CA ASN A 121 9.28 -10.51 5.52
C ASN A 121 10.58 -11.31 5.63
N THR A 122 11.01 -11.61 6.85
CA THR A 122 12.22 -12.40 7.15
C THR A 122 12.30 -13.68 6.32
N GLU A 123 11.17 -14.37 6.08
CA GLU A 123 11.12 -15.61 5.30
C GLU A 123 11.53 -15.44 3.83
N PHE A 124 11.45 -14.22 3.29
CA PHE A 124 11.75 -13.92 1.90
C PHE A 124 13.11 -13.25 1.68
N LEU A 125 13.86 -12.97 2.74
CA LEU A 125 15.24 -12.47 2.63
C LEU A 125 16.13 -13.36 1.75
N PRO A 126 16.08 -14.71 1.83
CA PRO A 126 16.92 -15.55 0.98
C PRO A 126 16.66 -15.33 -0.52
N ILE A 127 15.42 -14.99 -0.91
CA ILE A 127 15.11 -14.68 -2.32
C ILE A 127 15.80 -13.37 -2.71
N LEU A 128 15.66 -12.31 -1.90
CA LEU A 128 16.30 -11.02 -2.19
C LEU A 128 17.83 -11.12 -2.23
N GLU A 129 18.44 -11.92 -1.35
CA GLU A 129 19.89 -12.17 -1.35
C GLU A 129 20.39 -12.70 -2.70
N THR A 130 19.64 -13.60 -3.34
CA THR A 130 20.04 -14.16 -4.66
C THR A 130 20.00 -13.16 -5.81
N ILE A 131 19.29 -12.05 -5.65
CA ILE A 131 19.07 -11.05 -6.71
C ILE A 131 19.58 -9.66 -6.36
N ARG A 132 20.11 -9.45 -5.15
CA ARG A 132 20.44 -8.12 -4.59
C ARG A 132 21.37 -7.31 -5.47
N ASP A 133 22.39 -7.94 -6.05
CA ASP A 133 23.40 -7.22 -6.87
C ASP A 133 22.85 -6.71 -8.20
N ARG A 134 21.64 -7.13 -8.59
CA ARG A 134 20.99 -6.77 -9.86
C ARG A 134 19.81 -5.80 -9.66
N ILE A 135 19.56 -5.41 -8.43
CA ILE A 135 18.50 -4.50 -8.03
C ILE A 135 18.99 -3.05 -8.26
N GLU A 136 18.35 -2.32 -9.17
CA GLU A 136 18.70 -0.93 -9.52
C GLU A 136 17.75 0.09 -8.83
N PRO A 137 18.14 1.35 -8.60
CA PRO A 137 19.36 1.82 -7.93
C PRO A 137 19.09 2.53 -6.58
N VAL A 138 17.86 2.62 -6.11
CA VAL A 138 17.55 3.13 -4.75
C VAL A 138 16.68 2.12 -4.05
N LYS A 139 17.22 1.26 -3.16
CA LYS A 139 16.41 0.29 -2.41
C LYS A 139 16.81 0.24 -0.95
N LYS A 140 16.00 0.87 -0.10
CA LYS A 140 16.00 0.66 1.35
C LYS A 140 15.18 -0.58 1.68
N LEU A 141 15.61 -1.33 2.68
CA LEU A 141 14.90 -2.52 3.13
C LEU A 141 14.33 -2.26 4.52
N VAL A 142 13.01 -2.44 4.66
CA VAL A 142 12.32 -2.45 5.94
C VAL A 142 12.00 -3.90 6.25
N LEU A 143 12.56 -4.42 7.33
CA LEU A 143 12.35 -5.80 7.72
C LEU A 143 10.98 -5.95 8.38
N LEU A 144 10.21 -6.94 7.97
CA LEU A 144 9.00 -7.38 8.64
C LEU A 144 9.32 -8.68 9.40
N ASP A 145 9.37 -8.62 10.73
CA ASP A 145 9.67 -9.78 11.56
C ASP A 145 8.53 -10.10 12.53
N ASP A 146 8.14 -11.37 12.57
CA ASP A 146 7.16 -11.91 13.51
C ASP A 146 7.81 -12.69 14.67
N THR A 147 9.13 -12.92 14.60
CA THR A 147 9.86 -13.79 15.53
C THR A 147 10.55 -13.05 16.68
N GLY A 148 10.80 -11.75 16.52
CA GLY A 148 11.58 -10.95 17.46
C GLY A 148 13.07 -11.30 17.47
N GLN A 149 13.55 -11.97 16.42
CA GLN A 149 14.94 -12.40 16.29
C GLN A 149 15.64 -11.59 15.21
N THR A 150 16.88 -11.20 15.45
CA THR A 150 17.71 -10.59 14.40
C THR A 150 17.94 -11.63 13.31
N PRO A 151 17.45 -11.42 12.07
CA PRO A 151 17.66 -12.39 11.01
C PRO A 151 19.15 -12.43 10.64
N ALA A 152 19.65 -13.64 10.37
CA ALA A 152 20.96 -13.80 9.77
C ALA A 152 20.86 -13.47 8.27
N THR A 153 21.20 -12.23 7.89
CA THR A 153 21.19 -11.79 6.49
C THR A 153 22.42 -10.95 6.16
N THR A 154 22.84 -10.99 4.90
CA THR A 154 23.90 -10.11 4.36
C THR A 154 23.35 -8.80 3.79
N LEU A 155 22.01 -8.67 3.74
CA LEU A 155 21.33 -7.49 3.23
C LEU A 155 21.44 -6.32 4.21
N ASP A 156 21.62 -5.12 3.68
CA ASP A 156 21.59 -3.88 4.44
C ASP A 156 20.14 -3.50 4.80
N ILE A 157 19.75 -3.82 6.04
CA ILE A 157 18.41 -3.52 6.58
C ILE A 157 18.43 -2.11 7.17
N SER A 158 17.57 -1.23 6.65
CA SER A 158 17.49 0.16 7.10
C SER A 158 16.81 0.30 8.46
N THR A 159 15.79 -0.52 8.73
CA THR A 159 15.04 -0.56 9.99
C THR A 159 14.14 -1.81 10.03
N GLU A 160 13.70 -2.18 11.22
CA GLU A 160 12.55 -3.08 11.41
C GLU A 160 11.24 -2.28 11.36
N TYR A 161 10.14 -2.95 10.99
CA TYR A 161 8.82 -2.36 10.76
C TYR A 161 8.17 -1.77 12.01
N GLU A 162 8.09 -2.50 13.11
CA GLU A 162 7.52 -1.99 14.36
C GLU A 162 8.39 -0.87 14.96
N ASP A 163 9.72 -0.95 14.81
CA ASP A 163 10.63 0.16 15.15
C ASP A 163 10.34 1.42 14.31
N LEU A 164 10.11 1.24 13.00
CA LEU A 164 9.71 2.32 12.10
C LEU A 164 8.38 2.96 12.53
N LEU A 165 7.40 2.16 12.95
CA LEU A 165 6.13 2.67 13.47
C LEU A 165 6.30 3.39 14.81
N ALA A 166 7.10 2.84 15.72
CA ALA A 166 7.36 3.43 17.03
C ALA A 166 8.00 4.82 16.91
N ALA A 167 8.90 5.00 15.94
CA ALA A 167 9.54 6.29 15.63
C ALA A 167 8.66 7.25 14.82
N GLY A 168 7.61 6.76 14.15
CA GLY A 168 6.72 7.55 13.30
C GLY A 168 5.74 8.44 14.07
N ASP A 169 5.31 9.54 13.46
CA ASP A 169 4.27 10.43 13.98
C ASP A 169 2.87 9.85 13.76
N ALA A 170 2.10 9.69 14.84
CA ALA A 170 0.71 9.24 14.81
C ALA A 170 -0.26 10.25 14.15
N ASP A 171 0.15 11.52 14.04
CA ASP A 171 -0.68 12.61 13.52
C ASP A 171 -0.32 13.04 12.08
N TYR A 172 0.37 12.18 11.33
CA TYR A 172 0.80 12.43 9.94
C TYR A 172 -0.34 12.98 9.06
N LYS A 173 -0.07 14.12 8.40
CA LYS A 173 -1.05 14.83 7.58
C LYS A 173 -1.00 14.37 6.13
N PHE A 174 -1.91 13.46 5.79
CA PHE A 174 -2.05 12.97 4.42
C PHE A 174 -2.53 14.05 3.45
N PRO A 175 -1.77 14.32 2.37
CA PRO A 175 -2.09 15.40 1.45
C PRO A 175 -3.27 15.09 0.53
N ASP A 176 -3.80 16.11 -0.14
CA ASP A 176 -4.62 15.94 -1.34
C ASP A 176 -3.74 16.06 -2.60
N PHE A 177 -4.16 15.36 -3.65
CA PHE A 177 -3.54 15.30 -4.97
C PHE A 177 -4.55 14.76 -5.99
N ALA A 178 -4.17 14.71 -7.27
CA ALA A 178 -5.06 14.26 -8.34
C ALA A 178 -5.51 12.80 -8.11
N GLU A 179 -6.82 12.55 -8.20
CA GLU A 179 -7.41 11.23 -7.95
C GLU A 179 -7.04 10.18 -9.00
N ASP A 180 -6.57 10.63 -10.16
CA ASP A 180 -6.08 9.88 -11.30
C ASP A 180 -4.60 9.48 -11.15
N THR A 181 -3.94 9.88 -10.07
CA THR A 181 -2.60 9.43 -9.68
C THR A 181 -2.59 7.92 -9.41
N ARG A 182 -1.52 7.23 -9.82
CA ARG A 182 -1.28 5.80 -9.58
C ARG A 182 -1.18 5.53 -8.07
N ALA A 183 -2.00 4.62 -7.57
CA ALA A 183 -2.05 4.20 -6.17
C ALA A 183 -1.38 2.84 -5.96
N THR A 184 -1.63 1.90 -6.85
CA THR A 184 -1.08 0.53 -6.75
C THR A 184 -0.52 0.04 -8.07
N THR A 185 0.47 -0.84 -7.96
CA THR A 185 1.07 -1.60 -9.05
C THR A 185 1.12 -3.08 -8.65
N PHE A 186 0.79 -3.97 -9.56
CA PHE A 186 1.05 -5.40 -9.42
C PHE A 186 1.26 -6.03 -10.78
N TYR A 187 1.82 -7.23 -10.81
CA TYR A 187 2.16 -7.89 -12.06
C TYR A 187 1.32 -9.13 -12.28
N THR A 188 0.90 -9.30 -13.53
CA THR A 188 0.20 -10.49 -13.99
C THR A 188 1.11 -11.30 -14.89
N THR A 189 1.10 -12.62 -14.72
CA THR A 189 1.82 -13.55 -15.60
C THR A 189 0.86 -14.10 -16.65
N GLY A 190 1.32 -14.12 -17.90
CA GLY A 190 0.66 -14.87 -18.97
C GLY A 190 1.35 -16.21 -19.20
N THR A 191 0.87 -16.98 -20.18
CA THR A 191 1.53 -18.21 -20.63
C THR A 191 2.85 -17.93 -21.36
N THR A 192 3.06 -16.72 -21.86
CA THR A 192 4.25 -16.30 -22.59
C THR A 192 4.71 -14.91 -22.17
N GLY A 193 6.03 -14.70 -22.10
CA GLY A 193 6.67 -13.41 -21.85
C GLY A 193 6.91 -13.05 -20.39
N LEU A 194 7.47 -11.85 -20.19
CA LEU A 194 7.70 -11.28 -18.87
C LEU A 194 6.39 -10.81 -18.22
N PRO A 195 6.31 -10.77 -16.87
CA PRO A 195 5.14 -10.26 -16.17
C PRO A 195 4.74 -8.85 -16.65
N LYS A 196 3.45 -8.56 -16.73
CA LYS A 196 2.93 -7.25 -17.18
C LYS A 196 2.41 -6.46 -16.00
N GLY A 197 2.87 -5.22 -15.88
CA GLY A 197 2.43 -4.29 -14.84
C GLY A 197 0.97 -3.87 -15.07
N VAL A 198 0.18 -3.96 -14.01
CA VAL A 198 -1.19 -3.50 -13.90
C VAL A 198 -1.23 -2.41 -12.86
N TYR A 199 -1.86 -1.29 -13.20
CA TYR A 199 -1.88 -0.09 -12.37
C TYR A 199 -3.32 0.31 -12.08
N PHE A 200 -3.58 0.75 -10.85
CA PHE A 200 -4.81 1.44 -10.52
C PHE A 200 -4.53 2.83 -9.96
N SER A 201 -5.34 3.78 -10.39
CA SER A 201 -5.45 5.10 -9.76
C SER A 201 -6.27 5.05 -8.48
N HIS A 202 -6.16 6.09 -7.65
CA HIS A 202 -7.01 6.24 -6.47
C HIS A 202 -8.50 6.24 -6.83
N ARG A 203 -8.89 6.99 -7.88
CA ARG A 203 -10.27 7.07 -8.36
C ARG A 203 -10.81 5.70 -8.73
N GLN A 204 -10.02 4.89 -9.47
CA GLN A 204 -10.42 3.55 -9.86
C GLN A 204 -10.66 2.66 -8.64
N LEU A 205 -9.75 2.69 -7.65
CA LEU A 205 -9.89 1.89 -6.44
C LEU A 205 -11.08 2.33 -5.59
N VAL A 206 -11.29 3.63 -5.39
CA VAL A 206 -12.45 4.15 -4.65
C VAL A 206 -13.76 3.75 -5.32
N LEU A 207 -13.88 3.94 -6.63
CA LEU A 207 -15.08 3.55 -7.38
C LEU A 207 -15.30 2.04 -7.35
N HIS A 208 -14.23 1.24 -7.48
CA HIS A 208 -14.31 -0.21 -7.37
C HIS A 208 -14.81 -0.65 -5.98
N THR A 209 -14.25 -0.09 -4.90
CA THR A 209 -14.70 -0.36 -3.53
C THR A 209 -16.18 -0.02 -3.33
N LEU A 210 -16.63 1.14 -3.82
CA LEU A 210 -18.04 1.55 -3.70
C LEU A 210 -18.97 0.67 -4.52
N ALA A 211 -18.60 0.30 -5.74
CA ALA A 211 -19.37 -0.60 -6.59
C ALA A 211 -19.49 -2.00 -5.98
N THR A 212 -18.38 -2.57 -5.50
CA THR A 212 -18.38 -3.88 -4.82
C THR A 212 -19.20 -3.86 -3.54
N ARG A 213 -19.08 -2.80 -2.72
CA ARG A 213 -19.91 -2.62 -1.53
C ARG A 213 -21.40 -2.56 -1.89
N ALA A 214 -21.76 -1.78 -2.92
CA ALA A 214 -23.15 -1.68 -3.36
C ALA A 214 -23.69 -3.03 -3.87
N ALA A 215 -22.87 -3.82 -4.58
CA ALA A 215 -23.25 -5.15 -5.04
C ALA A 215 -23.45 -6.15 -3.89
N LEU A 216 -22.60 -6.11 -2.86
CA LEU A 216 -22.68 -7.00 -1.70
C LEU A 216 -23.77 -6.61 -0.71
N ALA A 217 -24.00 -5.31 -0.51
CA ALA A 217 -25.03 -4.79 0.39
C ALA A 217 -26.41 -4.66 -0.29
N GLY A 218 -26.45 -4.66 -1.62
CA GLY A 218 -27.67 -4.59 -2.39
C GLY A 218 -28.44 -5.90 -2.33
N THR A 219 -29.44 -5.97 -1.45
CA THR A 219 -30.44 -7.02 -1.50
C THR A 219 -31.48 -6.70 -2.57
N GLY A 220 -31.80 -7.68 -3.43
CA GLY A 220 -32.98 -7.63 -4.31
C GLY A 220 -32.92 -6.61 -5.45
N GLN A 221 -32.17 -6.92 -6.52
CA GLN A 221 -32.49 -6.32 -7.81
C GLN A 221 -33.74 -6.98 -8.37
N GLY A 222 -34.90 -6.33 -8.18
CA GLY A 222 -36.19 -6.81 -8.69
C GLY A 222 -37.39 -6.54 -7.79
N ARG A 223 -37.73 -5.26 -7.58
CA ARG A 223 -39.13 -4.79 -7.52
C ARG A 223 -39.20 -3.42 -8.18
N PHE A 224 -39.37 -3.45 -9.50
CA PHE A 224 -40.18 -2.49 -10.24
C PHE A 224 -41.43 -3.23 -10.69
#